data_AF-A0A6G1MFJ2-F1
#
_entry.id   AF-A0A6G1MFJ2-F1
#
_cell.length_a   1.000
_cell.length_b   1.000
_cell.length_c   1.000
_cell.angle_alpha   90.00
_cell.angle_beta   90.00
_cell.angle_gamma   90.00
#
_symmetry.space_group_name_H-M   'P 1'
#
loop_
_entity.id
_entity.type
_entity.pdbx_description
1 polymer ?
#
loop_
_entity_poly.entity_id
_entity_poly.type
_entity_poly.pdbx_seq_one_letter_code
_entity_poly.pdbx_strand_id
1 'polypeptide(L)'
;MDHIHQYPRRDVSEGCSPQSTSSLIQSMGDIIMEDADTVMDTGNQISIASITLECHQLFKETLVNIQQSDEYNIFETQYGRLNIWASNIGAAAKDKSSLDHRLRLSDDIKSMIVQLLEVLKGSLRQALDEGGDPNRRTQVLGEVVEAASASLDRLQNLAT
;
A
#
# COMPACT_ATOMS: atom_id res chain seq x y z
N MET A 1 54.81 43.81 -22.81
CA MET A 1 53.53 43.68 -22.09
C MET A 1 53.83 42.89 -20.82
N ASP A 2 54.40 43.45 -19.75
CA ASP A 2 54.18 44.77 -19.13
C ASP A 2 52.69 45.03 -18.84
N HIS A 3 52.25 45.40 -17.63
CA HIS A 3 52.88 45.38 -16.30
C HIS A 3 51.79 45.76 -15.25
N ILE A 4 51.99 45.44 -13.96
CA ILE A 4 51.50 46.22 -12.78
C ILE A 4 49.96 46.26 -12.53
N HIS A 5 49.41 45.57 -11.51
CA HIS A 5 49.23 46.02 -10.11
C HIS A 5 48.59 47.41 -9.91
N GLN A 6 47.42 47.53 -9.27
CA GLN A 6 47.19 48.39 -8.08
C GLN A 6 45.72 48.47 -7.58
N TYR A 7 45.57 48.12 -6.29
CA TYR A 7 44.60 48.63 -5.30
C TYR A 7 45.01 50.08 -4.86
N PRO A 8 44.38 50.81 -3.90
CA PRO A 8 43.12 50.63 -3.12
C PRO A 8 42.28 51.93 -2.88
N ARG A 9 41.29 51.83 -1.96
CA ARG A 9 40.64 52.85 -1.09
C ARG A 9 39.68 53.87 -1.74
N ARG A 10 38.54 54.27 -1.16
CA ARG A 10 38.02 54.54 0.22
C ARG A 10 38.08 56.03 0.64
N ASP A 11 36.93 56.68 0.53
CA ASP A 11 36.44 57.87 1.26
C ASP A 11 34.92 57.60 1.51
N VAL A 12 34.23 57.82 2.65
CA VAL A 12 34.37 58.73 3.83
C VAL A 12 34.17 60.20 3.42
N SER A 13 33.22 61.00 3.95
CA SER A 13 32.25 60.83 5.05
C SER A 13 31.03 61.75 4.84
N GLU A 14 30.17 61.78 5.86
CA GLU A 14 29.10 62.74 6.20
C GLU A 14 27.69 62.42 5.67
N GLY A 15 26.63 62.37 6.49
CA GLY A 15 26.58 62.48 7.95
C GLY A 15 25.24 63.04 8.44
N CYS A 16 24.34 62.18 8.94
CA CYS A 16 23.31 62.59 9.91
C CYS A 16 22.72 61.41 10.68
N SER A 17 22.95 61.42 12.00
CA SER A 17 22.22 60.75 13.09
C SER A 17 22.18 61.80 14.22
N PRO A 18 21.25 61.78 15.22
CA PRO A 18 20.51 60.64 15.78
C PRO A 18 18.97 60.96 15.81
N GLN A 19 18.05 60.37 16.59
CA GLN A 19 18.07 59.52 17.80
C GLN A 19 17.02 58.38 17.76
N SER A 20 17.19 57.42 18.66
CA SER A 20 16.28 56.31 18.95
C SER A 20 14.99 56.76 19.65
N THR A 21 13.86 56.08 19.38
CA THR A 21 12.96 55.56 20.44
C THR A 21 12.13 54.37 19.96
N SER A 22 12.04 53.35 20.82
CA SER A 22 11.00 52.32 20.91
C SER A 22 10.79 51.31 19.77
N SER A 23 11.32 50.11 20.03
CA SER A 23 10.88 48.81 19.52
C SER A 23 9.37 48.55 19.58
N LEU A 24 8.87 47.75 18.62
CA LEU A 24 7.95 46.64 18.88
C LEU A 24 8.04 45.60 17.74
N ILE A 25 8.28 44.33 18.07
CA ILE A 25 8.26 43.20 17.13
C ILE A 25 6.88 42.55 17.24
N GLN A 26 6.09 42.51 16.17
CA GLN A 26 5.27 41.32 15.89
C GLN A 26 4.60 41.29 14.50
N SER A 27 4.38 40.05 14.08
CA SER A 27 3.37 39.55 13.12
C SER A 27 3.79 39.35 11.67
N MET A 28 3.98 38.06 11.35
CA MET A 28 3.96 37.49 10.01
C MET A 28 2.52 37.43 9.49
N GLY A 29 2.36 37.42 8.16
CA GLY A 29 1.10 37.22 7.45
C GLY A 29 1.31 37.52 5.97
N ASP A 30 0.89 36.57 5.11
CA ASP A 30 0.94 36.54 3.62
C ASP A 30 2.22 35.96 2.96
N ILE A 31 2.15 35.14 1.90
CA ILE A 31 1.04 34.36 1.30
C ILE A 31 1.61 33.07 0.65
N ILE A 32 0.84 31.99 0.83
CA ILE A 32 0.68 30.73 0.05
C ILE A 32 1.55 30.52 -1.23
N MET A 33 2.12 29.31 -1.34
CA MET A 33 2.11 28.55 -2.59
C MET A 33 1.61 27.13 -2.31
N GLU A 34 0.49 26.76 -2.93
CA GLU A 34 -0.08 25.42 -2.90
C GLU A 34 0.71 24.49 -3.82
N ASP A 35 1.26 23.40 -3.26
CA ASP A 35 1.56 22.19 -4.04
C ASP A 35 0.67 21.07 -3.50
N ALA A 36 -0.58 21.08 -3.97
CA ALA A 36 -1.68 20.29 -3.46
C ALA A 36 -1.80 18.93 -4.18
N ASP A 37 -0.82 18.05 -3.99
CA ASP A 37 -0.97 16.62 -4.33
C ASP A 37 -0.30 15.71 -3.28
N THR A 38 -0.73 15.85 -2.03
CA THR A 38 -0.56 14.80 -1.02
C THR A 38 -1.71 14.81 -0.02
N VAL A 39 -2.94 14.68 -0.54
CA VAL A 39 -4.06 14.19 0.27
C VAL A 39 -3.74 12.74 0.62
N MET A 40 -3.03 12.54 1.73
CA MET A 40 -2.96 11.24 2.38
C MET A 40 -4.33 10.96 2.99
N ASP A 41 -5.26 10.47 2.15
CA ASP A 41 -6.45 9.77 2.65
C ASP A 41 -6.02 8.44 3.26
N THR A 42 -5.45 8.54 4.46
CA THR A 42 -5.24 7.41 5.38
C THR A 42 -6.50 7.15 6.23
N GLY A 43 -7.67 7.53 5.71
CA GLY A 43 -9.00 7.27 6.28
C GLY A 43 -9.47 5.83 6.07
N ASN A 44 -8.76 4.86 6.66
CA ASN A 44 -9.25 3.49 6.88
C ASN A 44 -9.73 2.71 5.63
N GLN A 45 -9.36 3.12 4.41
CA GLN A 45 -9.73 2.37 3.21
C GLN A 45 -9.00 1.04 3.18
N ILE A 46 -9.76 -0.06 3.18
CA ILE A 46 -9.24 -1.41 3.02
C ILE A 46 -8.59 -1.50 1.64
N SER A 47 -7.26 -1.64 1.60
CA SER A 47 -6.48 -1.68 0.37
C SER A 47 -6.37 -3.10 -0.18
N ILE A 48 -6.32 -3.21 -1.51
CA ILE A 48 -6.10 -4.48 -2.21
C ILE A 48 -4.78 -5.09 -1.75
N ALA A 49 -3.74 -4.26 -1.58
CA ALA A 49 -2.46 -4.68 -1.04
C ALA A 49 -2.57 -5.30 0.37
N SER A 50 -3.33 -4.69 1.29
CA SER A 50 -3.48 -5.21 2.66
C SER A 50 -4.14 -6.59 2.68
N ILE A 51 -5.29 -6.74 2.02
CA ILE A 51 -6.01 -8.03 2.03
C ILE A 51 -5.19 -9.11 1.31
N THR A 52 -4.51 -8.77 0.21
CA THR A 52 -3.65 -9.73 -0.50
C THR A 52 -2.54 -10.26 0.41
N LEU A 53 -1.92 -9.38 1.22
CA LEU A 53 -0.89 -9.78 2.19
C LEU A 53 -1.45 -10.60 3.36
N GLU A 54 -2.65 -10.28 3.86
CA GLU A 54 -3.37 -11.13 4.84
C GLU A 54 -3.64 -12.53 4.26
N CYS A 55 -4.17 -12.62 3.03
CA CYS A 55 -4.39 -13.90 2.36
C CYS A 55 -3.07 -14.69 2.17
N HIS A 56 -1.96 -14.03 1.82
CA HIS A 56 -0.65 -14.68 1.76
C HIS A 56 -0.17 -15.23 3.11
N GLN A 57 -0.48 -14.56 4.23
CA GLN A 57 -0.13 -15.03 5.57
C GLN A 57 -0.98 -16.25 5.94
N LEU A 58 -2.30 -16.15 5.77
CA LEU A 58 -3.24 -17.24 6.09
C LEU A 58 -2.96 -18.49 5.25
N PHE A 59 -2.68 -18.36 3.94
CA PHE A 59 -2.29 -19.51 3.11
C PHE A 59 -1.05 -20.22 3.65
N LYS A 60 -0.02 -19.48 4.06
CA LYS A 60 1.22 -20.07 4.61
C LYS A 60 0.97 -20.77 5.95
N GLU A 61 0.15 -20.17 6.80
CA GLU A 61 -0.23 -20.76 8.09
C GLU A 61 -1.03 -22.05 7.90
N THR A 62 -2.04 -22.03 7.02
CA THR A 62 -2.82 -23.22 6.68
C THR A 62 -1.93 -24.32 6.10
N LEU A 63 -1.03 -23.99 5.17
CA LEU A 63 -0.07 -24.94 4.59
C LEU A 63 0.83 -25.61 5.65
N VAL A 64 1.32 -24.87 6.65
CA VAL A 64 2.07 -25.43 7.78
C VAL A 64 1.20 -26.37 8.63
N ASN A 65 -0.07 -26.01 8.85
CA ASN A 65 -1.02 -26.82 9.62
C ASN A 65 -1.48 -28.10 8.88
N ILE A 66 -1.50 -28.11 7.55
CA ILE A 66 -1.94 -29.24 6.72
C ILE A 66 -0.80 -29.98 6.00
N GLN A 67 0.47 -29.76 6.37
CA GLN A 67 1.67 -30.35 5.73
C GLN A 67 1.69 -31.89 5.58
N GLN A 68 0.81 -32.62 6.28
CA GLN A 68 0.66 -34.08 6.23
C GLN A 68 -0.74 -34.52 5.73
N SER A 69 -1.54 -33.58 5.21
CA SER A 69 -2.87 -33.81 4.66
C SER A 69 -2.81 -33.99 3.14
N ASP A 70 -3.67 -34.83 2.58
CA ASP A 70 -3.73 -35.06 1.12
C ASP A 70 -4.07 -33.75 0.34
N GLU A 71 -4.77 -32.84 1.01
CA GLU A 71 -5.20 -31.52 0.55
C GLU A 71 -4.04 -30.51 0.41
N TYR A 72 -2.84 -30.80 0.95
CA TYR A 72 -1.68 -29.90 0.91
C TYR A 72 -1.37 -29.41 -0.51
N ASN A 73 -1.25 -30.34 -1.47
CA ASN A 73 -0.89 -30.01 -2.86
C ASN A 73 -1.94 -29.11 -3.54
N ILE A 74 -3.21 -29.25 -3.15
CA ILE A 74 -4.31 -28.47 -3.69
C ILE A 74 -4.24 -27.04 -3.14
N PHE A 75 -4.05 -26.89 -1.82
CA PHE A 75 -3.82 -25.57 -1.19
C PHE A 75 -2.56 -24.87 -1.71
N GLU A 76 -1.46 -25.61 -1.90
CA GLU A 76 -0.20 -25.08 -2.44
C GLU A 76 -0.40 -24.57 -3.87
N THR A 77 -1.18 -25.28 -4.68
CA THR A 77 -1.59 -24.85 -6.02
C THR A 77 -2.39 -23.55 -5.96
N GLN A 78 -3.39 -23.42 -5.08
CA GLN A 78 -4.16 -22.17 -4.95
C GLN A 78 -3.30 -21.00 -4.44
N TYR A 79 -2.35 -21.26 -3.53
CA TYR A 79 -1.39 -20.25 -3.08
C TYR A 79 -0.46 -19.79 -4.22
N GLY A 80 0.01 -20.72 -5.04
CA GLY A 80 0.76 -20.43 -6.27
C GLY A 80 -0.01 -19.54 -7.24
N ARG A 81 -1.30 -19.82 -7.45
CA ARG A 81 -2.19 -19.00 -8.29
C ARG A 81 -2.36 -17.58 -7.75
N LEU A 82 -2.58 -17.42 -6.44
CA LEU A 82 -2.67 -16.11 -5.79
C LEU A 82 -1.37 -15.31 -5.95
N ASN A 83 -0.20 -15.93 -5.73
CA ASN A 83 1.10 -15.28 -5.92
C ASN A 83 1.29 -14.80 -7.37
N ILE A 84 0.95 -15.63 -8.37
CA ILE A 84 1.08 -15.28 -9.79
C ILE A 84 0.18 -14.09 -10.15
N TRP A 85 -1.09 -14.14 -9.75
CA TRP A 85 -2.02 -13.03 -9.93
C TRP A 85 -1.48 -11.75 -9.29
N ALA A 86 -1.15 -11.81 -7.99
CA ALA A 86 -0.68 -10.66 -7.22
C ALA A 86 0.59 -10.03 -7.79
N SER A 87 1.51 -10.85 -8.32
CA SER A 87 2.73 -10.39 -9.00
C SER A 87 2.41 -9.70 -10.33
N ASN A 88 1.63 -10.36 -11.20
CA ASN A 88 1.33 -9.86 -12.55
C ASN A 88 0.57 -8.53 -12.53
N ILE A 89 -0.34 -8.35 -11.58
CA ILE A 89 -1.16 -7.14 -11.45
C ILE A 89 -0.65 -6.16 -10.38
N GLY A 90 0.48 -6.42 -9.74
CA GLY A 90 1.03 -5.55 -8.70
C GLY A 90 0.06 -5.35 -7.52
N ALA A 91 -0.70 -6.37 -7.12
CA ALA A 91 -1.64 -6.30 -6.00
C ALA A 91 -0.97 -5.80 -4.71
N ALA A 92 0.23 -6.32 -4.44
CA ALA A 92 1.08 -5.93 -3.31
C ALA A 92 2.29 -5.06 -3.73
N ALA A 93 2.27 -4.49 -4.94
CA ALA A 93 3.29 -3.52 -5.35
C ALA A 93 3.09 -2.16 -4.65
N LYS A 94 4.07 -1.26 -4.75
CA LYS A 94 4.06 0.05 -4.10
C LYS A 94 3.81 1.18 -5.09
N ASP A 95 3.43 2.35 -4.58
CA ASP A 95 3.35 3.59 -5.33
C ASP A 95 2.56 3.43 -6.65
N LYS A 96 3.09 3.97 -7.76
CA LYS A 96 2.41 4.03 -9.05
C LYS A 96 2.23 2.67 -9.74
N SER A 97 2.93 1.61 -9.31
CA SER A 97 2.74 0.24 -9.83
C SER A 97 1.75 -0.59 -9.02
N SER A 98 1.34 -0.14 -7.83
CA SER A 98 0.30 -0.79 -7.03
C SER A 98 -1.04 -0.83 -7.77
N LEU A 99 -1.81 -1.92 -7.61
CA LEU A 99 -3.17 -1.97 -8.16
C LEU A 99 -4.07 -0.90 -7.52
N ASP A 100 -3.93 -0.66 -6.21
CA ASP A 100 -4.66 0.40 -5.50
C ASP A 100 -4.46 1.78 -6.16
N HIS A 101 -3.23 2.16 -6.51
CA HIS A 101 -2.99 3.44 -7.21
C HIS A 101 -3.55 3.45 -8.63
N ARG A 102 -3.50 2.33 -9.35
CA ARG A 102 -4.03 2.23 -10.72
C ARG A 102 -5.56 2.30 -10.74
N LEU A 103 -6.25 1.77 -9.73
CA LEU A 103 -7.71 1.79 -9.60
C LEU A 103 -8.26 2.95 -8.76
N ARG A 104 -7.44 3.94 -8.38
CA ARG A 104 -7.85 5.09 -7.54
C ARG A 104 -8.94 5.99 -8.13
N LEU A 105 -9.31 5.79 -9.40
CA LEU A 105 -10.39 6.48 -10.13
C LEU A 105 -11.45 5.49 -10.65
N SER A 106 -11.50 4.28 -10.09
CA SER A 106 -12.32 3.16 -10.57
C SER A 106 -12.84 2.32 -9.41
N ASP A 107 -13.57 3.00 -8.51
CA ASP A 107 -14.02 2.45 -7.23
C ASP A 107 -14.88 1.19 -7.38
N ASP A 108 -15.68 1.06 -8.45
CA ASP A 108 -16.47 -0.15 -8.73
C ASP A 108 -15.57 -1.40 -8.89
N ILE A 109 -14.48 -1.28 -9.65
CA ILE A 109 -13.52 -2.36 -9.90
C ILE A 109 -12.71 -2.64 -8.63
N LYS A 110 -12.25 -1.58 -7.95
CA LYS A 110 -11.54 -1.68 -6.66
C LYS A 110 -12.39 -2.43 -5.63
N SER A 111 -13.65 -2.04 -5.49
CA SER A 111 -14.63 -2.64 -4.58
C SER A 111 -14.89 -4.12 -4.93
N MET A 112 -15.02 -4.46 -6.21
CA MET A 112 -15.21 -5.86 -6.62
C MET A 112 -13.99 -6.73 -6.28
N ILE A 113 -12.77 -6.23 -6.49
CA ILE A 113 -11.53 -6.96 -6.15
C ILE A 113 -11.39 -7.10 -4.62
N VAL A 114 -11.66 -6.03 -3.87
CA VAL A 114 -11.69 -6.04 -2.40
C VAL A 114 -12.68 -7.10 -1.86
N GLN A 115 -13.90 -7.15 -2.41
CA GLN A 115 -14.91 -8.14 -2.00
C GLN A 115 -14.46 -9.58 -2.26
N LEU A 116 -13.83 -9.87 -3.41
CA LEU A 116 -13.32 -11.21 -3.73
C LEU A 116 -12.16 -11.63 -2.82
N LEU A 117 -11.28 -10.69 -2.48
CA LEU A 117 -10.18 -10.93 -1.54
C LEU A 117 -10.69 -11.11 -0.10
N GLU A 118 -11.73 -10.39 0.33
CA GLU A 118 -12.37 -10.58 1.64
C GLU A 118 -13.08 -11.94 1.75
N VAL A 119 -13.76 -12.41 0.69
CA VAL A 119 -14.33 -13.76 0.63
C VAL A 119 -13.24 -14.82 0.80
N LEU A 120 -12.16 -14.73 0.01
CA LEU A 120 -10.99 -15.59 0.13
C LEU A 120 -10.39 -15.56 1.55
N LYS A 121 -10.24 -14.37 2.13
CA LYS A 121 -9.71 -14.19 3.50
C LYS A 121 -10.60 -14.86 4.54
N GLY A 122 -11.93 -14.70 4.44
CA GLY A 122 -12.90 -15.32 5.32
C GLY A 122 -12.82 -16.85 5.28
N SER A 123 -12.80 -17.43 4.09
CA SER A 123 -12.61 -18.87 3.88
C SER A 123 -11.28 -19.37 4.47
N LEU A 124 -10.17 -18.67 4.23
CA LEU A 124 -8.86 -19.06 4.79
C LEU A 124 -8.83 -19.00 6.33
N ARG A 125 -9.47 -18.01 6.96
CA ARG A 125 -9.59 -17.95 8.43
C ARG A 125 -10.43 -19.11 8.98
N GLN A 126 -11.54 -19.45 8.33
CA GLN A 126 -12.38 -20.59 8.72
C GLN A 126 -11.59 -21.91 8.74
N ALA A 127 -10.67 -22.13 7.79
CA ALA A 127 -9.80 -23.31 7.77
C ALA A 127 -8.81 -23.39 8.96
N LEU A 128 -8.42 -22.25 9.52
CA LEU A 128 -7.56 -22.17 10.72
C LEU A 128 -8.37 -22.35 12.00
N ASP A 129 -9.51 -21.65 12.11
CA ASP A 129 -10.36 -21.65 13.31
C ASP A 129 -10.97 -23.04 13.60
N GLU A 130 -11.38 -23.78 12.55
CA GLU A 130 -11.93 -25.14 12.66
C GLU A 130 -10.84 -26.23 12.82
N GLY A 131 -9.60 -25.83 13.14
CA GLY A 131 -8.46 -26.71 13.39
C GLY A 131 -8.61 -27.68 14.57
N GLY A 132 -9.71 -27.64 15.34
CA GLY A 132 -9.95 -28.50 16.50
C GLY A 132 -10.46 -29.92 16.18
N ASP A 133 -11.27 -30.11 15.13
CA ASP A 133 -11.87 -31.41 14.79
C ASP A 133 -11.44 -31.89 13.39
N PRO A 134 -10.91 -33.12 13.23
CA PRO A 134 -10.35 -33.56 11.95
C PRO A 134 -11.41 -33.79 10.86
N ASN A 135 -12.63 -34.21 11.21
CA ASN A 135 -13.68 -34.44 10.20
C ASN A 135 -14.24 -33.12 9.67
N ARG A 136 -14.47 -32.15 10.56
CA ARG A 136 -14.82 -30.77 10.20
C ARG A 136 -13.71 -30.14 9.36
N ARG A 137 -12.44 -30.33 9.75
CA ARG A 137 -11.29 -29.78 9.02
C ARG A 137 -11.26 -30.23 7.57
N THR A 138 -11.38 -31.53 7.27
CA THR A 138 -11.41 -32.02 5.88
C THR A 138 -12.58 -31.44 5.08
N GLN A 139 -13.78 -31.33 5.66
CA GLN A 139 -14.91 -30.68 4.99
C GLN A 139 -14.63 -29.19 4.69
N VAL A 140 -14.20 -28.44 5.71
CA VAL A 140 -13.90 -27.01 5.59
C VAL A 140 -12.77 -26.77 4.59
N LEU A 141 -11.71 -27.58 4.57
CA LEU A 141 -10.64 -27.48 3.59
C LEU A 141 -11.16 -27.62 2.16
N GLY A 142 -12.10 -28.54 1.91
CA GLY A 142 -12.78 -28.66 0.61
C GLY A 142 -13.59 -27.41 0.23
N GLU A 143 -14.43 -26.92 1.14
CA GLU A 143 -15.21 -25.69 0.94
C GLU A 143 -14.32 -24.47 0.66
N VAL A 144 -13.17 -24.38 1.34
CA VAL A 144 -12.19 -23.30 1.22
C VAL A 144 -11.39 -23.40 -0.09
N VAL A 145 -11.08 -24.61 -0.57
CA VAL A 145 -10.47 -24.82 -1.91
C VAL A 145 -11.40 -24.35 -3.02
N GLU A 146 -12.69 -24.68 -2.94
CA GLU A 146 -13.69 -24.26 -3.94
C GLU A 146 -13.89 -22.73 -3.90
N ALA A 147 -14.04 -22.15 -2.71
CA ALA A 147 -14.16 -20.70 -2.53
C ALA A 147 -12.91 -19.96 -3.03
N ALA A 148 -11.71 -20.49 -2.75
CA ALA A 148 -10.45 -19.93 -3.24
C ALA A 148 -10.35 -20.04 -4.78
N SER A 149 -10.71 -21.20 -5.35
CA SER A 149 -10.70 -21.40 -6.81
C SER A 149 -11.62 -20.42 -7.52
N ALA A 150 -12.88 -20.32 -7.10
CA ALA A 150 -13.86 -19.42 -7.68
C ALA A 150 -13.49 -17.93 -7.52
N SER A 151 -12.92 -17.57 -6.38
CA SER A 151 -12.43 -16.19 -6.14
C SER A 151 -11.25 -15.86 -7.06
N LEU A 152 -10.28 -16.76 -7.18
CA LEU A 152 -9.09 -16.59 -8.03
C LEU A 152 -9.43 -16.61 -9.53
N ASP A 153 -10.35 -17.45 -9.98
CA ASP A 153 -10.85 -17.44 -11.36
C ASP A 153 -11.46 -16.07 -11.71
N ARG A 154 -12.27 -15.52 -10.80
CA ARG A 154 -12.91 -14.22 -11.01
C ARG A 154 -11.91 -13.07 -10.94
N LEU A 155 -10.94 -13.11 -10.03
CA LEU A 155 -9.84 -12.14 -9.96
C LEU A 155 -8.95 -12.18 -11.21
N GLN A 156 -8.73 -13.34 -11.80
CA GLN A 156 -7.97 -13.50 -13.04
C GLN A 156 -8.71 -12.92 -14.25
N ASN A 157 -10.03 -13.13 -14.34
CA ASN A 157 -10.87 -12.57 -15.41
C ASN A 157 -11.05 -11.05 -15.35
N LEU A 158 -10.78 -10.41 -14.20
CA LEU A 158 -10.76 -8.94 -14.03
C LEU A 158 -9.40 -8.32 -14.41
N ALA A 159 -8.41 -9.13 -14.75
CA ALA A 159 -7.03 -8.72 -14.99
C ALA A 159 -6.56 -8.86 -16.47
N THR A 160 -7.45 -9.35 -17.34
CA THR A 160 -7.26 -9.55 -18.80
C THR A 160 -8.05 -8.53 -19.61
#